data_AF-A0A9X8E736-F1
#
_entry.id   AF-A0A9X8E736-F1
#
_cell.length_a   1.000
_cell.length_b   1.000
_cell.length_c   1.000
_cell.angle_alpha   90.00
_cell.angle_beta   90.00
_cell.angle_gamma   90.00
#
_symmetry.space_group_name_H-M   'P 1'
#
loop_
_entity.id
_entity.type
_entity.pdbx_description
1 polymer ?
#
loop_
_entity_poly.entity_id
_entity_poly.type
_entity_poly.pdbx_seq_one_letter_code
_entity_poly.pdbx_strand_id
1 'polypeptide(L)'
;PQSGVAALLQVVECVLHPGDTLADDDVVALQLAVLDRLVRAMMLSRYEDAALASRFAALLQSNDDPRVASACIQHMTILSGPANPNRALRDVCRQQLNAVFVQAIASFLEGATSPGGIANSHRNRVVVLLTTWNRSPQSVLEVFSSLCQCITCDDAEVRGLVQRILIDSDVAAVCLPLLQLPHKDQHGFL
;
A
#
# COMPACT_ATOMS: atom_id res chain seq x y z
N PRO A 1 23.84 23.39 -4.11
CA PRO A 1 24.17 22.11 -4.80
C PRO A 1 23.12 21.03 -4.51
N GLN A 2 22.41 20.53 -5.54
CA GLN A 2 21.56 19.34 -5.36
C GLN A 2 22.47 18.18 -4.95
N SER A 3 22.16 17.50 -3.83
CA SER A 3 22.93 16.33 -3.44
C SER A 3 22.80 15.25 -4.52
N GLY A 4 23.85 14.45 -4.77
CA GLY A 4 23.82 13.42 -5.81
C GLY A 4 22.67 12.42 -5.68
N VAL A 5 22.13 12.26 -4.48
CA VAL A 5 20.95 11.43 -4.18
C VAL A 5 19.67 12.04 -4.77
N ALA A 6 19.51 13.36 -4.72
CA ALA A 6 18.34 14.03 -5.28
C ALA A 6 18.30 13.94 -6.82
N ALA A 7 19.46 14.05 -7.47
CA ALA A 7 19.59 13.86 -8.92
C ALA A 7 19.31 12.41 -9.33
N LEU A 8 19.80 11.43 -8.56
CA LEU A 8 19.53 10.01 -8.81
C LEU A 8 18.05 9.66 -8.65
N LEU A 9 17.39 10.19 -7.62
CA LEU A 9 15.95 10.05 -7.47
C LEU A 9 15.21 10.61 -8.67
N GLN A 10 15.53 11.82 -9.11
CA GLN A 10 14.91 12.47 -10.27
C GLN A 10 15.02 11.62 -11.55
N VAL A 11 16.17 10.98 -11.79
CA VAL A 11 16.34 10.04 -12.91
C VAL A 11 15.42 8.84 -12.78
N VAL A 12 15.28 8.28 -11.57
CA VAL A 12 14.35 7.17 -11.34
C VAL A 12 12.89 7.61 -11.52
N GLU A 13 12.53 8.83 -11.13
CA GLU A 13 11.17 9.36 -11.38
C GLU A 13 10.88 9.39 -12.88
N CYS A 14 11.83 9.83 -13.70
CA CYS A 14 11.70 9.86 -15.16
C CYS A 14 11.55 8.47 -15.77
N VAL A 15 12.23 7.45 -15.24
CA VAL A 15 12.11 6.07 -15.75
C VAL A 15 10.79 5.44 -15.32
N LEU A 16 10.37 5.65 -14.07
CA LEU A 16 9.11 5.11 -13.57
C LEU A 16 7.89 5.82 -14.19
N HIS A 17 8.03 7.08 -14.60
CA HIS A 17 6.97 7.89 -15.18
C HIS A 17 7.39 8.48 -16.53
N PRO A 18 7.49 7.65 -17.58
CA PRO A 18 7.99 8.11 -18.87
C PRO A 18 7.03 9.07 -19.60
N GLY A 19 5.85 9.36 -19.04
CA GLY A 19 4.85 10.27 -19.61
C GLY A 19 3.95 9.56 -20.63
N ASP A 20 3.51 10.28 -21.67
CA ASP A 20 2.61 9.78 -22.74
C ASP A 20 3.28 8.76 -23.70
N THR A 21 4.43 8.20 -23.33
CA THR A 21 5.03 7.13 -24.12
C THR A 21 4.18 5.88 -23.96
N LEU A 22 3.61 5.41 -25.08
CA LEU A 22 2.88 4.15 -25.14
C LEU A 22 3.68 3.06 -24.42
N ALA A 23 3.04 2.39 -23.46
CA ALA A 23 3.63 1.33 -22.66
C ALA A 23 4.03 0.15 -23.56
N ASP A 24 5.26 0.21 -24.07
CA ASP A 24 5.93 -0.88 -24.74
C ASP A 24 6.46 -1.88 -23.69
N ASP A 25 6.51 -3.16 -24.04
CA ASP A 25 6.94 -4.21 -23.12
C ASP A 25 8.39 -4.00 -22.64
N ASP A 26 9.25 -3.42 -23.49
CA ASP A 26 10.61 -3.05 -23.13
C ASP A 26 10.66 -1.90 -22.10
N VAL A 27 9.74 -0.94 -22.18
CA VAL A 27 9.63 0.17 -21.22
C VAL A 27 9.19 -0.38 -19.86
N VAL A 28 8.21 -1.28 -19.85
CA VAL A 28 7.74 -1.92 -18.61
C VAL A 28 8.81 -2.81 -18.00
N ALA A 29 9.56 -3.57 -18.81
CA ALA A 29 10.67 -4.37 -18.32
C ALA A 29 11.76 -3.50 -17.67
N LEU A 30 12.08 -2.35 -18.27
CA LEU A 30 13.02 -1.39 -17.69
C LEU A 30 12.48 -0.80 -16.37
N GLN A 31 11.22 -0.40 -16.33
CA GLN A 31 10.56 0.12 -15.11
C GLN A 31 10.66 -0.89 -13.97
N LEU A 32 10.29 -2.15 -14.22
CA LEU A 32 10.36 -3.22 -13.22
C LEU A 32 11.79 -3.48 -12.73
N ALA A 33 12.77 -3.50 -13.65
CA ALA A 33 14.18 -3.73 -13.29
C ALA A 33 14.76 -2.58 -12.45
N VAL A 34 14.44 -1.34 -12.80
CA VAL A 34 14.86 -0.14 -12.05
C VAL A 34 14.18 -0.11 -10.68
N LEU A 35 12.90 -0.46 -10.62
CA LEU A 35 12.13 -0.53 -9.37
C LEU A 35 12.74 -1.52 -8.37
N ASP A 36 13.01 -2.77 -8.79
CA ASP A 36 13.62 -3.78 -7.91
C ASP A 36 14.99 -3.33 -7.40
N ARG A 37 15.81 -2.74 -8.28
CA ARG A 37 17.15 -2.27 -7.90
C ARG A 37 17.10 -1.08 -6.96
N LEU A 38 16.16 -0.15 -7.16
CA LEU A 38 15.96 0.99 -6.26
C LEU A 38 15.49 0.52 -4.88
N VAL A 39 14.51 -0.39 -4.81
CA VAL A 39 13.99 -0.93 -3.54
C VAL A 39 15.11 -1.58 -2.73
N ARG A 40 15.95 -2.41 -3.36
CA ARG A 40 17.10 -3.05 -2.70
C ARG A 40 18.11 -2.01 -2.20
N ALA A 41 18.42 -0.99 -3.00
CA ALA A 41 19.34 0.07 -2.60
C ALA A 41 18.78 0.86 -1.40
N MET A 42 17.48 1.20 -1.44
CA MET A 42 16.81 1.95 -0.36
C MET A 42 16.78 1.18 0.97
N MET A 43 16.62 -0.15 0.93
CA MET A 43 16.69 -0.99 2.13
C MET A 43 18.08 -1.01 2.77
N LEU A 44 19.15 -0.98 1.96
CA LEU A 44 20.54 -1.05 2.43
C LEU A 44 21.05 0.28 3.01
N SER A 45 20.61 1.40 2.44
CA SER A 45 21.20 2.71 2.72
C SER A 45 20.78 3.37 4.04
N ARG A 46 19.87 2.76 4.82
CA ARG A 46 19.43 3.23 6.16
C ARG A 46 19.25 4.75 6.28
N TYR A 47 18.54 5.36 5.33
CA TYR A 47 18.28 6.80 5.34
C TYR A 47 17.46 7.22 6.57
N GLU A 48 17.92 8.26 7.27
CA GLU A 48 17.19 8.95 8.35
C GLU A 48 16.31 10.10 7.81
N ASP A 49 16.39 10.40 6.51
CA ASP A 49 15.67 11.50 5.87
C ASP A 49 14.22 11.11 5.53
N ALA A 50 13.27 11.65 6.31
CA ALA A 50 11.83 11.44 6.12
C ALA A 50 11.29 12.00 4.79
N ALA A 51 11.90 13.07 4.25
CA ALA A 51 11.48 13.64 2.97
C ALA A 51 11.82 12.71 1.81
N LEU A 52 12.99 12.08 1.88
CA LEU A 52 13.42 11.09 0.90
C LEU A 52 12.57 9.82 0.96
N ALA A 53 12.24 9.33 2.16
CA ALA A 53 11.33 8.19 2.34
C ALA A 53 9.93 8.50 1.77
N SER A 54 9.41 9.70 2.01
CA SER A 54 8.10 10.13 1.49
C SER A 54 8.09 10.26 -0.03
N ARG A 55 9.15 10.85 -0.60
CA ARG A 55 9.29 10.99 -2.05
C ARG A 55 9.39 9.63 -2.73
N PHE A 56 10.18 8.72 -2.18
CA PHE A 56 10.26 7.35 -2.69
C PHE A 56 8.92 6.61 -2.59
N ALA A 57 8.19 6.76 -1.48
CA ALA A 57 6.87 6.14 -1.36
C ALA A 57 5.85 6.71 -2.36
N ALA A 58 5.94 8.01 -2.69
CA ALA A 58 5.10 8.62 -3.73
C ALA A 58 5.37 8.01 -5.12
N LEU A 59 6.63 7.67 -5.45
CA LEU A 59 6.97 7.00 -6.71
C LEU A 59 6.34 5.61 -6.86
N LEU A 60 6.01 4.97 -5.74
CA LEU A 60 5.35 3.67 -5.72
C LEU A 60 3.83 3.77 -5.91
N GLN A 61 3.27 4.98 -6.00
CA GLN A 61 1.81 5.19 -6.13
C GLN A 61 1.35 5.55 -7.55
N SER A 62 2.23 6.13 -8.37
CA SER A 62 1.85 6.87 -9.57
C SER A 62 2.06 6.12 -10.89
N ASN A 63 1.74 4.82 -10.97
CA ASN A 63 1.86 4.10 -12.24
C ASN A 63 0.51 3.63 -12.79
N ASP A 64 0.28 3.96 -14.07
CA ASP A 64 -0.95 3.60 -14.79
C ASP A 64 -0.87 2.17 -15.39
N ASP A 65 0.34 1.63 -15.62
CA ASP A 65 0.48 0.23 -16.07
C ASP A 65 0.20 -0.73 -14.90
N PRO A 66 -0.74 -1.69 -15.05
CA PRO A 66 -1.16 -2.57 -13.96
C PRO A 66 -0.04 -3.50 -13.47
N ARG A 67 0.94 -3.86 -14.32
CA ARG A 67 2.07 -4.72 -13.95
C ARG A 67 3.02 -3.95 -13.03
N VAL A 68 3.33 -2.70 -13.40
CA VAL A 68 4.18 -1.83 -12.59
C VAL A 68 3.48 -1.45 -11.28
N ALA A 69 2.20 -1.10 -11.33
CA ALA A 69 1.40 -0.83 -10.12
C ALA A 69 1.39 -2.02 -9.16
N SER A 70 1.23 -3.25 -9.68
CA SER A 70 1.31 -4.48 -8.88
C SER A 70 2.69 -4.66 -8.25
N ALA A 71 3.77 -4.47 -9.01
CA ALA A 71 5.12 -4.55 -8.49
C ALA A 71 5.38 -3.50 -7.41
N CYS A 72 4.91 -2.26 -7.59
CA CYS A 72 5.01 -1.20 -6.59
C CYS A 72 4.31 -1.59 -5.28
N ILE A 73 3.10 -2.17 -5.33
CA ILE A 73 2.38 -2.66 -4.15
C ILE A 73 3.16 -3.78 -3.44
N GLN A 74 3.70 -4.73 -4.20
CA GLN A 74 4.52 -5.81 -3.65
C GLN A 74 5.77 -5.26 -2.96
N HIS A 75 6.48 -4.34 -3.60
CA HIS A 75 7.66 -3.71 -3.02
C HIS A 75 7.32 -2.86 -1.79
N MET A 76 6.25 -2.08 -1.79
CA MET A 76 5.77 -1.36 -0.59
C MET A 76 5.43 -2.31 0.56
N THR A 77 4.90 -3.51 0.24
CA THR A 77 4.61 -4.53 1.26
C THR A 77 5.90 -5.10 1.85
N ILE A 78 6.91 -5.40 1.02
CA ILE A 78 8.24 -5.83 1.48
C ILE A 78 8.87 -4.75 2.37
N LEU A 79 8.78 -3.49 1.94
CA LEU A 79 9.38 -2.34 2.61
C LEU A 79 8.69 -2.00 3.93
N SER A 80 7.38 -2.20 4.06
CA SER A 80 6.65 -2.01 5.31
C SER A 80 6.79 -3.20 6.28
N GLY A 81 7.27 -4.34 5.79
CA GLY A 81 7.45 -5.56 6.57
C GLY A 81 8.52 -5.46 7.66
N PRO A 82 8.43 -6.32 8.70
CA PRO A 82 9.35 -6.30 9.85
C PRO A 82 10.81 -6.60 9.46
N ALA A 83 11.03 -7.27 8.33
CA ALA A 83 12.34 -7.62 7.81
C ALA A 83 13.15 -6.40 7.34
N ASN A 84 12.51 -5.27 7.02
CA ASN A 84 13.22 -4.06 6.62
C ASN A 84 13.86 -3.39 7.87
N PRO A 85 15.20 -3.25 7.94
CA PRO A 85 15.86 -2.65 9.10
C PRO A 85 15.65 -1.12 9.18
N ASN A 86 15.24 -0.47 8.09
CA ASN A 86 14.99 0.97 8.07
C ASN A 86 13.59 1.29 8.62
N ARG A 87 13.51 1.63 9.91
CA ARG A 87 12.23 1.92 10.58
C ARG A 87 11.49 3.11 9.98
N ALA A 88 12.18 4.20 9.66
CA ALA A 88 11.54 5.39 9.08
C ALA A 88 10.87 5.06 7.74
N LEU A 89 11.57 4.31 6.89
CA LEU A 89 11.02 3.83 5.62
C LEU A 89 9.86 2.85 5.82
N ARG A 90 9.95 1.93 6.78
CA ARG A 90 8.83 1.04 7.12
C ARG A 90 7.58 1.82 7.51
N ASP A 91 7.71 2.81 8.37
CA ASP A 91 6.58 3.57 8.89
C ASP A 91 5.91 4.39 7.78
N VAL A 92 6.69 5.06 6.93
CA VAL A 92 6.17 5.78 5.77
C VAL A 92 5.51 4.83 4.76
N CYS A 93 6.17 3.72 4.39
CA CYS A 93 5.60 2.75 3.47
C CYS A 93 4.33 2.11 4.01
N ARG A 94 4.22 1.86 5.32
CA ARG A 94 2.99 1.35 5.95
C ARG A 94 1.85 2.34 5.82
N GLN A 95 2.08 3.61 6.18
CA GLN A 95 1.06 4.66 6.07
C GLN A 95 0.57 4.83 4.62
N GLN A 96 1.51 4.85 3.67
CA GLN A 96 1.19 5.00 2.25
C GLN A 96 0.48 3.77 1.68
N LEU A 97 0.86 2.56 2.07
CA LEU A 97 0.17 1.34 1.67
C LEU A 97 -1.27 1.31 2.19
N ASN A 98 -1.51 1.74 3.43
CA ASN A 98 -2.85 1.85 3.98
C ASN A 98 -3.70 2.89 3.23
N ALA A 99 -3.14 4.06 2.91
CA ALA A 99 -3.83 5.07 2.13
C ALA A 99 -4.22 4.55 0.73
N VAL A 100 -3.28 3.89 0.05
CA VAL A 100 -3.53 3.22 -1.24
C VAL A 100 -4.61 2.16 -1.12
N PHE A 101 -4.60 1.39 -0.04
CA PHE A 101 -5.58 0.33 0.21
C PHE A 101 -6.99 0.89 0.38
N VAL A 102 -7.15 1.89 1.23
CA VAL A 102 -8.42 2.58 1.47
C VAL A 102 -8.93 3.22 0.18
N GLN A 103 -8.07 3.92 -0.55
CA GLN A 103 -8.44 4.56 -1.81
C GLN A 103 -8.84 3.54 -2.88
N ALA A 104 -8.09 2.45 -3.03
CA ALA A 104 -8.40 1.41 -4.02
C ALA A 104 -9.75 0.74 -3.73
N ILE A 105 -10.06 0.48 -2.45
CA ILE A 105 -11.37 -0.03 -2.05
C ILE A 105 -12.48 0.98 -2.37
N ALA A 106 -12.29 2.25 -2.01
CA ALA A 106 -13.28 3.29 -2.30
C ALA A 106 -13.55 3.39 -3.81
N SER A 107 -12.51 3.48 -4.63
CA SER A 107 -12.63 3.53 -6.09
C SER A 107 -13.24 2.25 -6.68
N PHE A 108 -12.98 1.08 -6.09
CA PHE A 108 -13.64 -0.17 -6.50
C PHE A 108 -15.14 -0.15 -6.20
N LEU A 109 -15.53 0.28 -5.00
CA LEU A 109 -16.94 0.36 -4.59
C LEU A 109 -17.71 1.42 -5.38
N GLU A 110 -17.08 2.57 -5.66
CA GLU A 110 -17.64 3.61 -6.54
C GLU A 110 -17.73 3.12 -8.00
N GLY A 111 -16.67 2.49 -8.51
CA GLY A 111 -16.60 1.96 -9.86
C GLY A 111 -17.62 0.84 -10.12
N ALA A 112 -17.99 0.07 -9.11
CA ALA A 112 -19.07 -0.93 -9.21
C ALA A 112 -20.44 -0.31 -9.54
N THR A 113 -20.63 0.98 -9.27
CA THR A 113 -21.86 1.71 -9.60
C THR A 113 -21.85 2.38 -10.99
N SER A 114 -20.70 2.37 -11.68
CA SER A 114 -20.48 3.07 -12.95
C SER A 114 -20.22 2.09 -14.10
N PRO A 115 -21.03 2.05 -15.17
CA PRO A 115 -20.80 1.14 -16.29
C PRO A 115 -19.60 1.58 -17.13
N GLY A 116 -18.52 0.78 -17.17
CA GLY A 116 -17.35 1.01 -18.04
C GLY A 116 -16.08 0.26 -17.61
N GLY A 117 -15.11 0.11 -18.51
CA GLY A 117 -13.87 -0.67 -18.31
C GLY A 117 -12.95 -0.22 -17.16
N ILE A 118 -13.21 0.94 -16.55
CA ILE A 118 -12.50 1.47 -15.38
C ILE A 118 -12.73 0.60 -14.13
N ALA A 119 -13.91 0.00 -14.00
CA ALA A 119 -14.25 -0.89 -12.87
C ALA A 119 -13.32 -2.10 -12.77
N ASN A 120 -12.85 -2.64 -13.91
CA ASN A 120 -11.99 -3.83 -13.94
C ASN A 120 -10.55 -3.52 -13.48
N SER A 121 -10.07 -2.29 -13.72
CA SER A 121 -8.74 -1.85 -13.26
C SER A 121 -8.71 -1.69 -11.73
N HIS A 122 -9.72 -1.04 -11.15
CA HIS A 122 -9.83 -0.89 -9.69
C HIS A 122 -9.98 -2.24 -8.98
N ARG A 123 -10.78 -3.15 -9.55
CA ARG A 123 -10.92 -4.51 -9.06
C ARG A 123 -9.58 -5.24 -8.98
N ASN A 124 -8.81 -5.26 -10.08
CA ASN A 124 -7.52 -5.94 -10.11
C ASN A 124 -6.55 -5.39 -9.06
N ARG A 125 -6.53 -4.06 -8.88
CA ARG A 125 -5.71 -3.42 -7.85
C ARG A 125 -6.11 -3.84 -6.44
N VAL A 126 -7.41 -3.93 -6.14
CA VAL A 126 -7.92 -4.40 -4.85
C VAL A 126 -7.56 -5.87 -4.62
N VAL A 127 -7.70 -6.74 -5.62
CA VAL A 127 -7.32 -8.16 -5.51
C VAL A 127 -5.83 -8.32 -5.23
N VAL A 128 -4.96 -7.59 -5.93
CA VAL A 128 -3.51 -7.59 -5.66
C VAL A 128 -3.24 -7.14 -4.22
N LEU A 129 -3.84 -6.04 -3.78
CA LEU A 129 -3.68 -5.55 -2.41
C LEU A 129 -4.12 -6.59 -1.37
N LEU A 130 -5.29 -7.19 -1.53
CA LEU A 130 -5.80 -8.21 -0.60
C LEU A 130 -4.96 -9.49 -0.55
N THR A 131 -4.32 -9.85 -1.67
CA THR A 131 -3.51 -11.07 -1.75
C THR A 131 -2.08 -10.88 -1.26
N THR A 132 -1.47 -9.71 -1.47
CA THR A 132 -0.07 -9.47 -1.11
C THR A 132 0.12 -8.86 0.27
N TRP A 133 -0.90 -8.20 0.82
CA TRP A 133 -0.77 -7.40 2.04
C TRP A 133 -0.49 -8.23 3.31
N ASN A 134 0.32 -7.66 4.21
CA ASN A 134 0.68 -8.27 5.48
C ASN A 134 -0.50 -8.23 6.47
N ARG A 135 -1.00 -9.40 6.86
CA ARG A 135 -2.24 -9.58 7.66
C ARG A 135 -2.01 -9.49 9.16
N SER A 136 -1.07 -8.65 9.61
CA SER A 136 -0.89 -8.46 11.05
C SER A 136 -2.16 -7.84 11.66
N PRO A 137 -2.56 -8.22 12.89
CA PRO A 137 -3.78 -7.69 13.50
C PRO A 137 -3.80 -6.16 13.55
N GLN A 138 -2.64 -5.52 13.81
CA GLN A 138 -2.52 -4.07 13.85
C GLN A 138 -2.75 -3.44 12.47
N SER A 139 -2.15 -4.00 11.42
CA SER A 139 -2.38 -3.52 10.05
C SER A 139 -3.84 -3.70 9.64
N VAL A 140 -4.46 -4.83 10.01
CA VAL A 140 -5.88 -5.07 9.73
C VAL A 140 -6.78 -4.04 10.40
N LEU A 141 -6.48 -3.65 11.63
CA LEU A 141 -7.19 -2.59 12.33
C LEU A 141 -7.09 -1.22 11.65
N GLU A 142 -5.95 -0.90 11.03
CA GLU A 142 -5.73 0.39 10.35
C GLU A 142 -6.64 0.61 9.12
N VAL A 143 -7.14 -0.46 8.49
CA VAL A 143 -8.04 -0.39 7.32
C VAL A 143 -9.34 -1.17 7.51
N PHE A 144 -9.65 -1.53 8.77
CA PHE A 144 -10.77 -2.41 9.12
C PHE A 144 -12.12 -1.90 8.61
N SER A 145 -12.37 -0.59 8.71
CA SER A 145 -13.62 0.01 8.23
C SER A 145 -13.81 -0.19 6.72
N SER A 146 -12.76 0.00 5.93
CA SER A 146 -12.77 -0.23 4.47
C SER A 146 -12.97 -1.71 4.14
N LEU A 147 -12.33 -2.62 4.87
CA LEU A 147 -12.55 -4.06 4.70
C LEU A 147 -14.01 -4.43 4.94
N CYS A 148 -14.63 -3.90 6.01
CA CYS A 148 -16.04 -4.16 6.32
C CYS A 148 -17.00 -3.70 5.22
N GLN A 149 -16.70 -2.58 4.54
CA GLN A 149 -17.52 -2.11 3.40
C GLN A 149 -17.50 -3.08 2.22
N CYS A 150 -16.41 -3.84 2.04
CA CYS A 150 -16.30 -4.84 0.99
C CYS A 150 -17.05 -6.15 1.30
N ILE A 151 -17.58 -6.36 2.51
CA ILE A 151 -18.32 -7.59 2.84
C ILE A 151 -19.64 -7.66 2.05
N THR A 152 -20.25 -6.51 1.75
CA THR A 152 -21.51 -6.41 1.03
C THR A 152 -21.34 -6.14 -0.46
N CYS A 153 -20.11 -6.18 -1.01
CA CYS A 153 -19.90 -5.99 -2.43
C CYS A 153 -20.35 -7.23 -3.23
N ASP A 154 -20.69 -7.04 -4.51
CA ASP A 154 -21.17 -8.13 -5.37
C ASP A 154 -20.04 -9.09 -5.83
N ASP A 155 -18.79 -8.62 -5.82
CA ASP A 155 -17.64 -9.41 -6.24
C ASP A 155 -17.30 -10.52 -5.23
N ALA A 156 -17.57 -11.76 -5.62
CA ALA A 156 -17.38 -12.93 -4.77
C ALA A 156 -15.91 -13.20 -4.41
N GLU A 157 -14.97 -12.88 -5.30
CA GLU A 157 -13.53 -13.07 -5.05
C GLU A 157 -13.05 -12.07 -4.00
N VAL A 158 -13.36 -10.78 -4.20
CA VAL A 158 -13.00 -9.71 -3.26
C VAL A 158 -13.62 -9.98 -1.89
N ARG A 159 -14.91 -10.32 -1.84
CA ARG A 159 -15.62 -10.67 -0.61
C ARG A 159 -14.99 -11.86 0.10
N GLY A 160 -14.65 -12.92 -0.63
CA GLY A 160 -14.00 -14.11 -0.07
C GLY A 160 -12.60 -13.81 0.50
N LEU A 161 -11.81 -12.98 -0.19
CA LEU A 161 -10.51 -12.54 0.29
C LEU A 161 -10.61 -11.70 1.58
N VAL A 162 -11.54 -10.75 1.61
CA VAL A 162 -11.79 -9.90 2.79
C VAL A 162 -12.20 -10.75 4.00
N GLN A 163 -13.16 -11.66 3.82
CA GLN A 163 -13.59 -12.56 4.90
C GLN A 163 -12.42 -13.40 5.44
N ARG A 164 -11.58 -13.93 4.55
CA ARG A 164 -10.39 -14.69 4.95
C ARG A 164 -9.41 -13.83 5.76
N ILE A 165 -9.14 -12.60 5.34
CA ILE A 165 -8.27 -11.67 6.08
C ILE A 165 -8.84 -11.39 7.48
N LEU A 166 -10.13 -11.10 7.59
CA LEU A 166 -10.77 -10.79 8.86
C LEU A 166 -10.75 -11.98 9.84
N ILE A 167 -10.84 -13.21 9.32
CA ILE A 167 -10.74 -14.44 10.11
C ILE A 167 -9.28 -14.72 10.52
N ASP A 168 -8.34 -14.66 9.57
CA ASP A 168 -6.94 -15.05 9.77
C ASP A 168 -6.16 -14.06 10.66
N SER A 169 -6.58 -12.80 10.69
CA SER A 169 -5.84 -11.71 11.33
C SER A 169 -5.93 -11.67 12.85
N ASP A 170 -6.78 -12.49 13.46
CA ASP A 170 -6.96 -12.58 14.92
C ASP A 170 -7.04 -11.20 15.61
N VAL A 171 -7.79 -10.27 15.00
CA VAL A 171 -8.00 -8.92 15.53
C VAL A 171 -8.57 -8.95 16.95
N ALA A 172 -9.35 -9.99 17.27
CA ALA A 172 -9.90 -10.22 18.61
C ALA A 172 -8.80 -10.28 19.68
N ALA A 173 -7.66 -10.92 19.41
CA ALA A 173 -6.54 -10.98 20.36
C ALA A 173 -5.95 -9.61 20.70
N VAL A 174 -6.08 -8.62 19.81
CA VAL A 174 -5.64 -7.23 20.07
C VAL A 174 -6.75 -6.39 20.70
N CYS A 175 -8.00 -6.53 20.25
CA CYS A 175 -9.11 -5.72 20.75
C CYS A 175 -9.60 -6.13 22.15
N LEU A 176 -9.65 -7.43 22.46
CA LEU A 176 -10.18 -7.91 23.74
C LEU A 176 -9.40 -7.37 24.96
N PRO A 177 -8.06 -7.36 24.96
CA PRO A 177 -7.29 -6.75 26.06
C PRO A 177 -7.57 -5.26 26.23
N LEU A 178 -7.80 -4.52 25.14
CA LEU A 178 -8.10 -3.08 25.18
C LEU A 178 -9.46 -2.80 25.82
N LEU A 179 -10.44 -3.68 25.62
CA LEU A 179 -11.76 -3.60 26.25
C LEU A 179 -11.74 -3.99 27.74
N GLN A 180 -10.75 -4.77 28.16
CA GLN A 180 -10.56 -5.20 29.55
C GLN A 180 -9.76 -4.20 30.37
N LEU A 181 -9.18 -3.16 29.74
CA LEU A 181 -8.55 -2.06 30.47
C LEU A 181 -9.64 -1.34 31.26
N PRO A 182 -9.52 -1.23 32.60
CA PRO A 182 -10.46 -0.47 33.38
C PRO A 182 -10.51 0.93 32.79
N HIS A 183 -11.69 1.36 32.34
CA HIS A 183 -11.94 2.74 32.01
C HIS A 183 -11.69 3.52 33.30
N LYS A 184 -10.48 4.06 33.43
CA LYS A 184 -10.14 4.94 34.54
C LYS A 184 -11.10 6.11 34.38
N ASP A 185 -12.09 6.17 35.26
CA ASP A 185 -13.16 7.16 35.24
C ASP A 185 -12.58 8.54 34.93
N GLN A 186 -12.76 9.01 33.70
CA GLN A 186 -12.62 10.41 33.33
C GLN A 186 -13.90 11.19 33.70
N HIS A 187 -14.65 10.72 34.69
CA HIS A 187 -15.64 11.52 35.40
C HIS A 187 -15.02 12.11 36.67
N GLY A 188 -13.96 12.89 36.46
CA GLY A 188 -13.71 14.08 37.27
C GLY A 188 -14.47 15.24 36.66
N PHE A 189 -15.79 15.28 36.84
CA PHE A 189 -16.57 16.51 36.70
C PHE A 189 -17.01 16.93 38.11
N LEU A 190 -16.73 18.20 38.39
CA LEU A 190 -17.01 19.00 39.58
C LEU A 190 -18.36 18.72 40.24
#